data_AF-A0A0U2TLF1-F1
#
_entry.id   AF-A0A0U2TLF1-F1
#
_cell.length_a   1.000
_cell.length_b   1.000
_cell.length_c   1.000
_cell.angle_alpha   90.00
_cell.angle_beta   90.00
_cell.angle_gamma   90.00
#
_symmetry.space_group_name_H-M   'P 1'
#
loop_
_entity.id
_entity.type
_entity.pdbx_description
1 polymer ?
#
loop_
_entity_poly.entity_id
_entity_poly.type
_entity_poly.pdbx_seq_one_letter_code
_entity_poly.pdbx_strand_id
1 'polypeptide(L)'
;MSGKYDEVDPRVQWAMNVLDDEGQTYESQTERLLPGIMVGITPAFGNMLYNFTNKIPIHTNWMKAAITFPLGFGLYAAARNWKDGIRAENQAVMKRYIMTHPELFPEPKRVKYIDFIEPWRPVRY
;
A
#
# COMPACT_ATOMS: atom_id res chain seq x y z
N MET A 1 22.06 -12.19 -12.13
CA MET A 1 20.62 -12.26 -11.84
C MET A 1 20.09 -13.44 -12.64
N SER A 2 20.12 -14.65 -12.08
CA SER A 2 19.26 -15.73 -12.56
C SER A 2 18.01 -15.60 -11.70
N GLY A 3 16.95 -15.12 -12.32
CA GLY A 3 15.70 -14.78 -11.65
C GLY A 3 14.77 -15.98 -11.70
N LYS A 4 13.85 -16.06 -10.74
CA LYS A 4 12.79 -17.08 -10.63
C LYS A 4 11.96 -17.32 -11.92
N TYR A 5 12.10 -16.43 -12.91
CA TYR A 5 11.36 -16.41 -14.17
C TYR A 5 12.22 -16.70 -15.42
N ASP A 6 13.41 -17.28 -15.28
CA ASP A 6 14.27 -17.66 -16.42
C ASP A 6 13.64 -18.71 -17.36
N GLU A 7 12.56 -19.39 -16.92
CA GLU A 7 11.77 -20.37 -17.70
C GLU A 7 10.58 -19.73 -18.47
N VAL A 8 10.28 -18.45 -18.24
CA VAL A 8 9.14 -17.75 -18.87
C VAL A 8 9.49 -17.31 -20.30
N ASP A 9 8.48 -17.16 -21.18
CA ASP A 9 8.67 -16.66 -22.55
C ASP A 9 9.54 -15.39 -22.58
N PRO A 10 10.64 -15.36 -23.38
CA PRO A 10 11.55 -14.21 -23.47
C PRO A 10 10.87 -12.87 -23.75
N ARG A 11 9.75 -12.87 -24.48
CA ARG A 11 9.01 -11.64 -24.85
C ARG A 11 8.44 -10.91 -23.65
N VAL A 12 8.19 -11.63 -22.57
CA VAL A 12 7.47 -11.16 -21.38
C VAL A 12 8.38 -11.09 -20.15
N GLN A 13 9.61 -11.59 -20.27
CA GLN A 13 10.60 -11.59 -19.19
C GLN A 13 10.83 -10.18 -18.61
N TRP A 14 10.82 -9.14 -19.45
CA TRP A 14 10.92 -7.76 -19.00
C TRP A 14 9.79 -7.38 -18.02
N ALA A 15 8.56 -7.81 -18.29
CA ALA A 15 7.38 -7.48 -17.49
C ALA A 15 7.42 -8.22 -16.15
N MET A 16 7.85 -9.48 -16.17
CA MET A 16 8.02 -10.28 -14.95
C MET A 16 9.10 -9.71 -14.03
N ASN A 17 10.22 -9.25 -14.60
CA ASN A 17 11.29 -8.59 -13.84
C ASN A 17 10.84 -7.26 -13.22
N VAL A 18 9.94 -6.53 -13.88
CA VAL A 18 9.36 -5.29 -13.34
C VAL A 18 8.36 -5.59 -12.21
N LEU A 19 7.62 -6.70 -12.31
CA LEU A 19 6.65 -7.14 -11.28
C LEU A 19 7.28 -7.97 -10.16
N ASP A 20 8.60 -8.15 -10.17
CA ASP A 20 9.32 -8.86 -9.12
C ASP A 20 9.67 -7.92 -7.98
N ASP A 21 8.70 -7.73 -7.08
CA ASP A 21 8.87 -6.94 -5.86
C ASP A 21 9.49 -7.78 -4.71
N GLU A 22 9.94 -9.02 -4.97
CA GLU A 22 10.43 -9.92 -3.92
C GLU A 22 11.68 -9.34 -3.23
N GLY A 23 11.51 -8.91 -1.97
CA GLY A 23 12.60 -8.40 -1.12
C GLY A 23 12.71 -6.87 -1.05
N GLN A 24 11.90 -6.12 -1.81
CA GLN A 24 11.86 -4.66 -1.67
C GLN A 24 10.78 -4.24 -0.66
N THR A 25 11.21 -3.79 0.51
CA THR A 25 10.32 -3.10 1.45
C THR A 25 10.20 -1.64 1.03
N TYR A 26 9.17 -1.31 0.26
CA TYR A 26 8.89 0.08 -0.16
C TYR A 26 8.35 0.97 0.96
N GLU A 27 7.90 0.37 2.07
CA GLU A 27 7.21 1.08 3.13
C GLU A 27 8.16 1.43 4.28
N SER A 28 8.18 2.71 4.65
CA SER A 28 8.87 3.16 5.86
C SER A 28 8.21 2.59 7.11
N GLN A 29 8.98 2.42 8.18
CA GLN A 29 8.45 2.04 9.51
C GLN A 29 7.36 3.01 10.00
N THR A 30 7.46 4.29 9.64
CA THR A 30 6.42 5.29 9.92
C THR A 30 5.14 5.05 9.15
N GLU A 31 5.23 4.78 7.84
CA GLU A 31 4.07 4.48 6.98
C GLU A 31 3.37 3.19 7.43
N ARG A 32 4.15 2.22 7.92
CA ARG A 32 3.63 0.97 8.44
C ARG A 32 2.77 1.15 9.69
N LEU A 33 3.27 1.94 10.63
CA LEU A 33 2.71 2.03 11.99
C LEU A 33 1.70 3.18 12.15
N LEU A 34 1.94 4.33 11.50
CA LEU A 34 1.15 5.55 11.68
C LEU A 34 -0.35 5.34 11.42
N PRO A 35 -0.79 4.66 10.33
CA PRO A 35 -2.21 4.43 10.10
C PRO A 35 -2.85 3.59 11.21
N GLY A 36 -2.13 2.60 11.75
CA GLY A 36 -2.61 1.78 12.86
C GLY A 36 -2.75 2.58 14.16
N ILE A 37 -1.80 3.46 14.44
CA ILE A 37 -1.87 4.37 15.59
C ILE A 37 -3.08 5.30 15.46
N MET A 38 -3.31 5.89 14.27
CA MET A 38 -4.46 6.77 14.03
C MET A 38 -5.80 6.05 14.23
N VAL A 39 -5.94 4.83 13.68
CA VAL A 39 -7.13 4.00 13.89
C VAL A 39 -7.30 3.65 15.36
N GLY A 40 -6.22 3.32 16.07
CA GLY A 40 -6.23 3.07 17.52
C GLY A 40 -6.67 4.27 18.35
N ILE A 41 -6.24 5.49 18.01
CA ILE A 41 -6.59 6.71 18.77
C ILE A 41 -8.03 7.15 18.49
N THR A 42 -8.60 6.82 17.33
CA THR A 42 -9.93 7.30 16.89
C THR A 42 -11.06 7.06 17.93
N PRO A 43 -11.22 5.88 18.54
CA PRO A 43 -12.23 5.68 19.57
C PRO A 43 -11.97 6.48 20.87
N ALA A 44 -10.71 6.64 21.27
CA ALA A 44 -10.35 7.46 22.42
C ALA A 44 -10.71 8.93 22.18
N PHE A 45 -10.48 9.42 20.96
CA PHE A 45 -10.93 10.74 20.51
C PHE A 45 -12.46 10.84 20.46
N GLY A 46 -13.16 9.80 19.99
CA GLY A 46 -14.63 9.74 20.03
C GLY A 46 -15.20 9.84 21.45
N ASN A 47 -14.58 9.17 22.43
CA ASN A 47 -14.95 9.27 23.84
C ASN A 47 -14.69 10.69 24.40
N MET A 48 -13.59 11.34 23.98
CA MET A 48 -13.29 12.72 24.30
C MET A 48 -14.39 13.66 23.81
N LEU A 49 -14.80 13.52 22.54
CA LEU A 49 -15.87 14.29 21.91
C LEU A 49 -17.23 14.04 22.57
N TYR A 50 -17.52 12.80 22.94
CA TYR A 50 -18.73 12.43 23.67
C TYR A 50 -18.79 13.14 25.02
N ASN A 51 -17.71 13.12 25.81
CA ASN A 51 -17.66 13.80 27.10
C ASN A 51 -17.81 15.33 26.93
N PHE A 52 -17.13 15.91 25.95
CA PHE A 52 -17.22 17.33 25.64
C PHE A 52 -18.66 17.76 25.30
N THR A 53 -19.34 17.00 24.44
CA THR A 53 -20.72 17.29 24.03
C THR A 53 -21.70 17.19 25.20
N ASN A 54 -21.48 16.25 26.12
CA ASN A 54 -22.33 16.04 27.29
C ASN A 54 -21.95 16.90 28.51
N LYS A 55 -21.01 17.84 28.37
CA LYS A 55 -20.49 18.68 29.47
C LYS A 55 -19.93 17.86 30.65
N ILE A 56 -19.40 16.67 30.34
CA ILE A 56 -18.69 15.80 31.28
C ILE A 56 -17.19 16.14 31.19
N PRO A 57 -16.43 16.14 32.30
CA PRO A 57 -14.98 16.37 32.26
C PRO A 57 -14.29 15.43 31.26
N ILE A 58 -13.35 15.97 30.49
CA ILE A 58 -12.74 15.25 29.35
C ILE A 58 -12.00 13.98 29.81
N HIS A 59 -11.38 14.01 30.99
CA HIS A 59 -10.64 12.89 31.57
C HIS A 59 -11.54 11.79 32.15
N THR A 60 -12.86 11.99 32.19
CA THR A 60 -13.80 10.94 32.62
C THR A 60 -13.77 9.78 31.60
N ASN A 61 -13.92 8.53 32.06
CA ASN A 61 -13.83 7.32 31.22
C ASN A 61 -12.44 7.02 30.62
N TRP A 62 -11.33 7.48 31.23
CA TRP A 62 -9.98 7.24 30.73
C TRP A 62 -9.63 5.75 30.51
N MET A 63 -10.17 4.84 31.33
CA MET A 63 -9.99 3.39 31.14
C MET A 63 -10.63 2.89 29.83
N LYS A 64 -11.81 3.42 29.47
CA LYS A 64 -12.47 3.07 28.20
C LYS A 64 -11.61 3.55 27.03
N ALA A 65 -11.10 4.78 27.10
CA ALA A 65 -10.17 5.30 26.10
C ALA A 65 -8.89 4.44 25.98
N ALA A 66 -8.30 4.05 27.12
CA ALA A 66 -7.08 3.24 27.14
C ALA A 66 -7.29 1.84 26.52
N ILE A 67 -8.42 1.18 26.79
CA ILE A 67 -8.74 -0.16 26.25
C ILE A 67 -9.08 -0.09 24.76
N THR A 68 -9.69 1.01 24.30
CA THR A 68 -10.09 1.12 22.90
C THR A 68 -8.90 1.25 21.94
N PHE A 69 -7.75 1.73 22.40
CA PHE A 69 -6.54 1.83 21.58
C PHE A 69 -6.03 0.49 21.05
N PRO A 70 -5.69 -0.51 21.90
CA PRO A 70 -5.24 -1.82 21.40
C PRO A 70 -6.30 -2.53 20.57
N LEU A 71 -7.59 -2.32 20.85
CA LEU A 71 -8.68 -2.87 20.02
C LEU A 71 -8.68 -2.26 18.62
N GLY A 72 -8.62 -0.93 18.51
CA GLY A 72 -8.56 -0.24 17.21
C GLY A 72 -7.29 -0.59 16.43
N PHE A 73 -6.14 -0.66 17.10
CA PHE A 73 -4.88 -1.07 16.48
C PHE A 73 -4.93 -2.52 15.99
N GLY A 74 -5.50 -3.43 16.79
CA GLY A 74 -5.69 -4.84 16.41
C GLY A 74 -6.62 -4.99 15.21
N LEU A 75 -7.71 -4.22 15.16
CA LEU A 75 -8.60 -4.18 13.98
C LEU A 75 -7.87 -3.71 12.73
N TYR A 76 -7.04 -2.68 12.83
CA TYR A 76 -6.20 -2.24 11.71
C TYR A 76 -5.24 -3.34 11.25
N ALA A 77 -4.55 -4.02 12.17
CA ALA A 77 -3.62 -5.09 11.82
C ALA A 77 -4.33 -6.24 11.06
N ALA A 78 -5.52 -6.64 11.51
CA ALA A 78 -6.34 -7.63 10.81
C ALA A 78 -6.78 -7.16 9.42
N ALA A 79 -7.28 -5.93 9.31
CA ALA A 79 -7.71 -5.34 8.04
C ALA A 79 -6.55 -5.20 7.05
N ARG A 80 -5.35 -4.88 7.55
CA ARG A 80 -4.14 -4.79 6.75
C ARG A 80 -3.74 -6.14 6.17
N ASN A 81 -3.66 -7.19 7.00
CA ASN A 81 -3.35 -8.55 6.53
C ASN A 81 -4.34 -9.03 5.47
N TRP A 82 -5.62 -8.73 5.66
CA TRP A 82 -6.65 -9.04 4.66
C TRP A 82 -6.44 -8.29 3.34
N LYS A 83 -6.14 -6.99 3.39
CA LYS A 83 -5.81 -6.21 2.19
C LYS A 83 -4.55 -6.70 1.48
N ASP A 84 -3.53 -7.10 2.24
CA ASP A 84 -2.29 -7.63 1.68
C ASP A 84 -2.53 -8.97 0.97
N GLY A 85 -3.43 -9.81 1.50
CA GLY A 85 -3.91 -11.02 0.80
C GLY A 85 -4.56 -10.71 -0.55
N ILE A 86 -5.49 -9.74 -0.60
CA ILE A 86 -6.13 -9.30 -1.85
C ILE A 86 -5.11 -8.77 -2.85
N ARG A 87 -4.12 -8.00 -2.40
CA ARG A 87 -3.05 -7.48 -3.26
C ARG A 87 -2.21 -8.62 -3.86
N ALA A 88 -1.86 -9.61 -3.05
CA ALA A 88 -1.12 -10.79 -3.49
C ALA A 88 -1.92 -11.59 -4.54
N GLU A 89 -3.23 -11.80 -4.32
CA GLU A 89 -4.11 -12.46 -5.29
C GLU A 89 -4.19 -11.68 -6.61
N ASN A 90 -4.41 -10.36 -6.55
CA ASN A 90 -4.46 -9.51 -7.74
C ASN A 90 -3.15 -9.53 -8.52
N GLN A 91 -2.00 -9.47 -7.83
CA GLN A 91 -0.68 -9.58 -8.46
C GLN A 91 -0.49 -10.96 -9.12
N ALA A 92 -0.91 -12.04 -8.46
CA ALA A 92 -0.82 -13.39 -9.02
C ALA A 92 -1.69 -13.55 -10.29
N VAL A 93 -2.92 -13.00 -10.28
CA VAL A 93 -3.80 -12.99 -11.45
C VAL A 93 -3.18 -12.19 -12.59
N MET A 94 -2.62 -11.01 -12.31
CA MET A 94 -1.95 -10.18 -13.32
C MET A 94 -0.75 -10.89 -13.93
N LYS A 95 0.14 -11.47 -13.11
CA LYS A 95 1.28 -12.27 -13.56
C LYS A 95 0.84 -13.44 -14.45
N ARG A 96 -0.21 -14.16 -14.04
CA ARG A 96 -0.79 -15.24 -14.84
C ARG A 96 -1.31 -14.77 -16.19
N TYR A 97 -2.00 -13.63 -16.24
CA TYR A 97 -2.55 -13.09 -17.48
C TYR A 97 -1.46 -12.69 -18.48
N ILE A 98 -0.40 -12.07 -17.97
CA ILE A 98 0.78 -11.68 -18.74
C ILE A 98 1.49 -12.91 -19.34
N MET A 99 1.59 -14.01 -18.58
CA MET A 99 2.17 -15.27 -19.07
C MET A 99 1.30 -15.96 -20.13
N THR A 100 -0.02 -15.86 -20.04
CA THR A 100 -0.92 -16.54 -20.99
C THR A 100 -1.11 -15.80 -22.31
N HIS A 101 -0.90 -14.48 -22.32
CA HIS A 101 -1.08 -13.63 -23.51
C HIS A 101 0.14 -12.76 -23.79
N PRO A 102 1.30 -13.37 -24.14
CA PRO A 102 2.53 -12.64 -24.39
C PRO A 102 2.44 -11.64 -25.56
N GLU A 103 1.55 -11.87 -26.52
CA GLU A 103 1.33 -11.03 -27.69
C GLU A 103 0.78 -9.64 -27.37
N LEU A 104 0.09 -9.48 -26.23
CA LEU A 104 -0.49 -8.22 -25.81
C LEU A 104 0.53 -7.29 -25.12
N PHE A 105 1.69 -7.83 -24.72
CA PHE A 105 2.69 -7.13 -23.92
C PHE A 105 4.05 -7.07 -24.63
N PRO A 106 4.16 -6.39 -25.78
CA PRO A 106 5.45 -6.17 -26.43
C PRO A 106 6.38 -5.34 -25.52
N GLU A 107 7.68 -5.63 -25.56
CA GLU A 107 8.66 -4.89 -24.75
C GLU A 107 8.70 -3.41 -25.16
N PRO A 108 8.58 -2.47 -24.20
CA PRO A 108 8.64 -1.05 -24.51
C PRO A 108 10.06 -0.64 -24.93
N LYS A 109 10.14 0.20 -25.97
CA LYS A 109 11.41 0.76 -26.42
C LYS A 109 11.96 1.73 -25.37
N ARG A 110 13.11 1.41 -24.78
CA ARG A 110 13.84 2.31 -23.87
C ARG A 110 14.43 3.48 -24.67
N VAL A 111 13.85 4.66 -24.51
CA VAL A 111 14.34 5.93 -25.08
C VAL A 111 15.09 6.72 -24.01
N LYS A 112 16.17 7.41 -24.38
CA LYS A 112 16.85 8.31 -23.44
C LYS A 112 16.04 9.59 -23.30
N TYR A 113 16.09 10.22 -22.13
CA TYR A 113 15.39 11.49 -21.89
C TYR A 113 15.80 12.61 -22.87
N ILE A 114 17.04 12.60 -23.37
CA ILE A 114 17.50 13.56 -24.39
C ILE A 114 16.77 13.40 -25.73
N ASP A 115 16.29 12.20 -26.05
CA ASP A 115 15.55 11.92 -27.28
C ASP A 115 14.04 12.16 -27.10
N PHE A 116 13.59 12.39 -25.86
CA PHE A 116 12.19 12.61 -25.47
C PHE A 116 12.01 13.99 -24.82
N ILE A 117 12.39 15.05 -25.54
CA ILE A 117 12.24 16.43 -25.05
C ILE A 117 10.83 16.93 -25.40
N GLU A 118 9.97 17.01 -24.39
CA GLU A 118 8.68 17.67 -24.49
C GLU A 118 8.79 19.17 -24.14
N PRO A 119 7.94 20.04 -24.71
CA PRO A 119 7.94 21.45 -24.36
C PRO A 119 7.58 21.65 -22.88
N TRP A 120 8.46 22.34 -22.15
CA TRP A 120 8.24 22.67 -20.75
C TRP A 120 6.96 23.51 -20.58
N ARG A 121 6.00 23.00 -19.80
CA ARG A 121 4.78 23.72 -19.42
C ARG A 121 4.93 24.25 -17.99
N PRO A 122 5.29 25.54 -17.79
CA PRO A 122 5.44 26.07 -16.46
C PRO A 122 4.09 26.17 -15.75
N VAL A 123 4.00 25.63 -14.54
CA VAL A 123 2.88 25.92 -13.64
C VAL A 123 3.08 27.34 -13.09
N ARG A 124 2.23 28.28 -13.49
CA ARG A 124 2.15 29.63 -12.92
C ARG A 124 0.96 29.66 -11.98
N TYR A 125 1.21 29.92 -10.70
CA TYR A 125 0.19 30.13 -9.67
C TYR A 125 -0.04 31.62 -9.45
#